data_AF-A0A653Y906-F1
#
_entry.id   AF-A0A653Y906-F1
#
_cell.length_a   1.000
_cell.length_b   1.000
_cell.length_c   1.000
_cell.angle_alpha   90.00
_cell.angle_beta   90.00
_cell.angle_gamma   90.00
#
_symmetry.space_group_name_H-M   'P 1'
#
loop_
_entity.id
_entity.type
_entity.pdbx_description
1 polymer ?
#
loop_
_entity_poly.entity_id
_entity_poly.type
_entity_poly.pdbx_seq_one_letter_code
_entity_poly.pdbx_strand_id
1 'polypeptide(L)'
;MPLPHPLPATGAIFLDARGAERAMRVSWHSEKDLIVLSLWRDNVCTGSFRLGLPEAAQLMEVLQSGLDQAYADNHPAAARAVPVTGLHARHARPAAI
;
A
#
# COMPACT_ATOMS: atom_id res chain seq x y z
N MET A 1 35.60 8.52 0.38
CA MET A 1 34.44 8.49 -0.52
C MET A 1 33.37 7.63 0.13
N PRO A 2 32.10 8.05 0.21
CA PRO A 2 31.05 7.17 0.72
C PRO A 2 30.89 6.00 -0.26
N LEU A 3 30.80 4.78 0.26
CA LEU A 3 30.46 3.62 -0.55
C LEU A 3 29.02 3.77 -1.09
N PRO A 4 28.71 3.23 -2.29
CA PRO A 4 27.34 3.14 -2.76
C PRO A 4 26.54 2.37 -1.71
N HIS A 5 25.54 3.01 -1.11
CA HIS A 5 24.60 2.27 -0.28
C HIS A 5 23.79 1.38 -1.22
N PRO A 6 23.65 0.06 -0.93
CA PRO A 6 22.83 -0.81 -1.74
C PRO A 6 21.43 -0.22 -1.87
N LEU A 7 20.85 -0.36 -3.05
CA LEU A 7 19.46 0.05 -3.25
C LEU A 7 18.60 -0.69 -2.22
N PRO A 8 17.63 -0.01 -1.59
CA PRO A 8 16.68 -0.64 -0.69
C PRO A 8 16.16 -1.95 -1.27
N ALA A 9 16.26 -3.05 -0.50
CA ALA A 9 15.74 -4.36 -0.91
C ALA A 9 14.23 -4.33 -1.20
N THR A 10 13.54 -3.33 -0.63
CA THR A 10 12.11 -3.11 -0.77
C THR A 10 11.89 -1.69 -1.29
N GLY A 11 11.03 -1.55 -2.30
CA GLY A 11 10.73 -0.27 -2.94
C GLY A 11 9.80 -0.46 -4.12
N ALA A 12 9.22 0.65 -4.59
CA ALA A 12 8.31 0.64 -5.74
C ALA A 12 8.44 1.93 -6.54
N ILE A 13 8.08 1.86 -7.82
CA ILE A 13 7.98 3.02 -8.70
C ILE A 13 6.54 3.09 -9.20
N PHE A 14 5.91 4.24 -9.01
CA PHE A 14 4.56 4.54 -9.48
C PHE A 14 4.63 5.60 -10.57
N LEU A 15 3.98 5.37 -11.70
CA LEU A 15 3.86 6.37 -12.76
C LEU A 15 2.74 7.35 -12.42
N ASP A 16 2.97 8.63 -12.70
CA ASP A 16 1.99 9.69 -12.49
C ASP A 16 0.95 9.67 -13.62
N ALA A 17 -0.33 9.75 -13.26
CA ALA A 17 -1.42 9.76 -14.24
C ALA A 17 -1.37 10.97 -15.20
N ARG A 18 -0.61 12.03 -14.86
CA ARG A 18 -0.46 13.23 -15.69
C ARG A 18 0.51 13.07 -16.87
N GLY A 19 1.33 12.02 -16.88
CA GLY A 19 2.34 11.83 -17.92
C GLY A 19 3.41 10.82 -17.53
N ALA A 20 3.88 10.04 -18.51
CA ALA A 20 4.83 8.95 -18.30
C ALA A 20 6.24 9.43 -17.89
N GLU A 21 6.55 10.71 -18.15
CA GLU A 21 7.79 11.35 -17.73
C GLU A 21 7.84 11.66 -16.22
N ARG A 22 6.74 11.43 -15.50
CA ARG A 22 6.62 11.71 -14.07
C ARG A 22 6.43 10.42 -13.29
N ALA A 23 7.18 10.28 -12.20
CA ALA A 23 7.10 9.11 -11.34
C ALA A 23 7.28 9.45 -9.86
N MET A 24 6.69 8.63 -8.99
CA MET A 24 7.01 8.59 -7.58
C MET A 24 7.80 7.33 -7.27
N ARG A 25 8.96 7.47 -6.64
CA ARG A 25 9.78 6.34 -6.16
C ARG A 25 9.67 6.25 -4.65
N VAL A 26 9.40 5.04 -4.17
CA VAL A 26 9.37 4.69 -2.74
C VAL A 26 10.63 3.88 -2.43
N SER A 27 11.35 4.29 -1.40
CA SER A 27 12.64 3.70 -1.02
C SER A 27 12.70 3.51 0.49
N TRP A 28 13.07 2.31 0.93
CA TRP A 28 13.16 1.95 2.35
C TRP A 28 14.60 2.06 2.85
N HIS A 29 14.82 2.75 3.96
CA HIS A 29 16.13 2.85 4.62
C HIS A 29 16.02 2.23 6.01
N SER A 30 16.16 0.90 6.06
CA SER A 30 16.00 0.10 7.29
C SER A 30 16.99 0.49 8.39
N GLU A 31 18.19 0.93 8.05
CA GLU A 31 19.18 1.36 9.05
C GLU A 31 18.79 2.67 9.75
N LYS A 32 17.80 3.39 9.19
CA LYS A 32 17.34 4.68 9.68
C LYS A 32 15.87 4.67 10.07
N ASP A 33 15.18 3.54 9.94
CA ASP A 33 13.73 3.42 10.12
C ASP A 33 12.95 4.48 9.31
N LEU A 34 13.40 4.74 8.08
CA LEU A 34 12.84 5.77 7.20
C LEU A 34 12.33 5.20 5.88
N ILE A 35 11.24 5.77 5.40
CA ILE A 35 10.75 5.62 4.03
C ILE A 35 10.86 6.96 3.33
N VAL A 36 11.47 6.97 2.15
CA VAL A 36 11.63 8.16 1.32
C VAL A 36 10.70 8.04 0.12
N LEU A 37 9.80 9.02 0.00
CA LEU A 37 8.97 9.25 -1.17
C LEU A 37 9.66 10.34 -2.00
N SER A 38 9.99 10.06 -3.25
CA SER A 38 10.65 11.03 -4.12
C SER A 38 9.89 11.17 -5.44
N LEU A 39 9.71 12.42 -5.88
CA LEU A 39 9.03 12.79 -7.12
C LEU A 39 10.06 13.08 -8.19
N TRP A 40 9.92 12.39 -9.31
CA TRP A 40 10.86 12.44 -10.43
C TRP A 40 10.15 13.00 -11.66
N ARG A 41 10.91 13.78 -12.44
CA ARG A 41 10.57 14.17 -13.80
C ARG A 41 11.75 13.83 -14.69
N ASP A 42 11.51 13.04 -15.72
CA ASP A 42 12.55 12.41 -16.52
C ASP A 42 13.54 11.67 -15.60
N ASN A 43 14.79 12.13 -15.53
CA ASN A 43 15.82 11.57 -14.66
C ASN A 43 16.23 12.53 -13.52
N VAL A 44 15.38 13.51 -13.19
CA VAL A 44 15.67 14.52 -12.17
C VAL A 44 14.70 14.38 -11.01
N CYS A 45 15.24 14.26 -9.78
CA CYS A 45 14.45 14.35 -8.56
C CYS A 45 14.02 15.80 -8.34
N THR A 46 12.72 16.04 -8.37
CA THR A 46 12.10 17.38 -8.21
C THR A 46 11.62 17.65 -6.79
N GLY A 47 11.54 16.62 -5.94
CA GLY A 47 11.16 16.75 -4.54
C GLY A 47 11.27 15.42 -3.80
N SER A 48 11.44 15.48 -2.49
CA SER A 48 11.46 14.30 -1.62
C SER A 48 10.81 14.59 -0.27
N PHE A 49 10.18 13.57 0.29
CA PHE A 49 9.58 13.59 1.61
C PHE A 49 10.03 12.35 2.40
N ARG A 50 10.28 12.51 3.70
CA ARG A 50 10.76 11.43 4.58
C ARG A 50 9.71 11.14 5.63
N LEU A 51 9.36 9.87 5.77
CA LEU A 51 8.44 9.35 6.79
C LEU A 51 9.21 8.40 7.70
N GLY A 52 8.96 8.47 9.01
CA GLY A 52 9.28 7.37 9.90
C GLY A 52 8.31 6.21 9.72
N LEU A 53 8.59 5.08 10.35
CA LEU A 53 7.70 3.91 10.31
C LEU A 53 6.28 4.23 10.83
N PRO A 54 6.07 4.98 11.94
CA PRO A 54 4.73 5.30 12.42
C PRO A 54 3.96 6.21 11.46
N GLU A 55 4.62 7.21 10.87
CA GLU A 55 3.97 8.13 9.92
C GLU A 55 3.64 7.44 8.60
N ALA A 56 4.46 6.46 8.18
CA ALA A 56 4.15 5.64 7.03
C ALA A 56 2.93 4.73 7.24
N ALA A 57 2.76 4.15 8.44
CA ALA A 57 1.55 3.41 8.78
C ALA A 57 0.31 4.33 8.73
N GLN A 58 0.41 5.54 9.29
CA GLN A 58 -0.67 6.55 9.19
C GLN A 58 -0.99 6.92 7.74
N LEU A 59 0.02 7.08 6.88
CA LEU A 59 -0.20 7.33 5.45
C LEU A 59 -0.97 6.17 4.80
N MET A 60 -0.64 4.93 5.13
CA MET A 60 -1.34 3.75 4.60
C MET A 60 -2.81 3.73 5.03
N GLU A 61 -3.12 4.06 6.28
CA GLU A 61 -4.50 4.15 6.78
C GLU A 61 -5.31 5.22 6.03
N VAL A 62 -4.72 6.39 5.77
CA VAL A 62 -5.35 7.45 4.98
C VAL A 62 -5.65 6.97 3.56
N LEU A 63 -4.70 6.29 2.91
CA LEU A 63 -4.89 5.75 1.57
C LEU A 63 -5.97 4.66 1.53
N GLN A 64 -5.96 3.74 2.50
CA GLN A 64 -6.94 2.66 2.61
C GLN A 64 -8.35 3.21 2.80
N SER A 65 -8.53 4.14 3.75
CA SER A 65 -9.82 4.78 4.01
C SER A 65 -10.36 5.49 2.76
N GLY A 66 -9.51 6.23 2.04
CA GLY A 66 -9.90 6.89 0.79
C GLY A 66 -10.32 5.90 -0.31
N LEU A 67 -9.64 4.76 -0.42
CA LEU A 67 -10.00 3.70 -1.35
C LEU A 67 -11.33 3.05 -0.98
N ASP A 68 -11.55 2.73 0.29
CA ASP A 68 -12.79 2.13 0.77
C ASP A 68 -14.01 3.03 0.48
N GLN A 69 -13.88 4.34 0.72
CA GLN A 69 -14.91 5.32 0.37
C GLN A 69 -15.14 5.37 -1.14
N ALA A 70 -14.07 5.46 -1.93
CA ALA A 70 -14.19 5.51 -3.38
C ALA A 70 -14.87 4.24 -3.96
N TYR A 71 -14.62 3.05 -3.40
CA TYR A 71 -15.31 1.84 -3.82
C TYR A 71 -16.79 1.83 -3.42
N ALA A 72 -17.13 2.30 -2.22
CA ALA A 72 -18.52 2.41 -1.78
C ALA A 72 -19.32 3.35 -2.69
N ASP A 73 -18.75 4.49 -3.06
CA ASP A 73 -19.38 5.49 -3.92
C ASP A 73 -19.56 4.98 -5.37
N ASN A 74 -18.55 4.30 -5.92
CA ASN A 74 -18.57 3.81 -7.30
C ASN A 74 -19.31 2.48 -7.47
N HIS A 75 -19.59 1.76 -6.39
CA HIS A 75 -20.28 0.47 -6.44
C HIS A 75 -21.35 0.33 -5.33
N PRO A 76 -22.45 1.09 -5.44
CA PRO A 76 -23.50 1.17 -4.40
C PRO A 76 -24.26 -0.16 -4.18
N ALA A 77 -24.12 -1.14 -5.08
CA ALA A 77 -24.78 -2.44 -4.99
C ALA A 77 -24.06 -3.46 -4.08
N ALA A 78 -22.73 -3.39 -3.91
CA ALA A 78 -22.02 -4.30 -2.98
C ALA A 78 -22.17 -3.90 -1.52
N ALA A 79 -22.52 -2.65 -1.22
CA ALA A 79 -22.84 -2.24 0.15
C ALA A 79 -24.11 -2.93 0.70
N ARG A 80 -24.93 -3.56 -0.16
CA ARG A 80 -26.18 -4.26 0.21
C ARG A 80 -26.11 -5.80 0.11
N ALA A 81 -24.96 -6.39 -0.22
CA ALA A 81 -24.73 -7.84 -0.24
C ALA A 81 -23.35 -8.12 0.39
N VAL A 82 -23.17 -8.85 1.49
CA VAL A 82 -23.81 -10.11 1.92
C VAL A 82 -23.73 -10.20 3.45
N PRO A 83 -24.80 -10.55 4.18
CA PRO A 83 -24.62 -11.04 5.54
C PRO A 83 -23.89 -12.39 5.43
N VAL A 84 -22.73 -12.54 6.09
CA VAL A 84 -22.06 -13.84 6.25
C VAL A 84 -22.86 -14.72 7.22
N THR A 85 -24.12 -14.99 6.87
CA THR A 85 -24.96 -15.92 7.60
C THR A 85 -24.70 -17.32 7.05
N GLY A 86 -23.78 -18.02 7.72
CA GLY A 86 -23.79 -19.47 7.82
C GLY A 86 -23.13 -20.25 6.69
N LEU A 87 -21.79 -20.37 6.74
CA LEU A 87 -21.19 -21.62 6.30
C LEU A 87 -21.56 -22.69 7.34
N HIS A 88 -22.54 -23.48 6.95
CA HIS A 88 -23.15 -24.56 7.72
C HIS A 88 -22.12 -25.48 8.39
N ALA A 89 -22.37 -25.76 9.67
CA ALA A 89 -21.99 -27.00 10.31
C ALA A 89 -22.27 -28.18 9.37
N ARG A 90 -21.23 -28.94 9.02
CA ARG A 90 -21.39 -30.26 8.41
C ARG A 90 -20.58 -31.30 9.19
N HIS A 91 -21.36 -32.08 9.93
CA HIS A 91 -21.15 -33.48 10.33
C HIS A 91 -20.07 -33.79 11.37
N ALA A 92 -20.52 -33.78 12.64
CA ALA A 92 -20.15 -34.86 13.55
C ALA A 92 -20.47 -36.21 12.88
N ARG A 93 -19.49 -37.11 12.78
CA ARG A 93 -19.75 -38.56 12.62
C ARG A 93 -19.67 -39.22 14.00
N PRO A 94 -20.62 -40.10 14.36
CA PRO A 94 -20.60 -40.83 15.61
C PRO A 94 -19.60 -42.01 15.58
N ALA A 95 -19.29 -42.52 16.78
CA ALA A 95 -18.36 -43.59 17.10
C ALA A 95 -18.77 -44.99 16.59
N ALA A 96 -17.77 -45.84 16.30
CA ALA A 96 -17.76 -47.32 16.24
C ALA A 96 -16.35 -47.74 15.73
N ILE A 97 -15.55 -48.65 16.29
CA ILE A 97 -15.61 -49.68 17.35
C ILE A 97 -14.22 -49.71 18.00
#